data_AF-A0A525DG29-F1
#
_entry.id   AF-A0A525DG29-F1
#
_cell.length_a   1.000
_cell.length_b   1.000
_cell.length_c   1.000
_cell.angle_alpha   90.00
_cell.angle_beta   90.00
_cell.angle_gamma   90.00
#
_symmetry.space_group_name_H-M   'P 1'
#
loop_
_entity.id
_entity.type
_entity.pdbx_description
1 polymer ?
#
loop_
_entity_poly.entity_id
_entity_poly.type
_entity_poly.pdbx_seq_one_letter_code
_entity_poly.pdbx_strand_id
1 'polypeptide(L)' 'MLAAIFEDFDEPKAVIWGTDIAMRSYLPGGVLAFTVTKPMFEQLCQLDETSFLYKSFWNTVKQARA' A
#
# COMPACT_ATOMS: atom_id res chain seq x y z
N MET A 1 6.72 -4.42 -16.80
CA MET A 1 6.96 -3.44 -15.72
C MET A 1 5.63 -2.77 -15.40
N LEU A 2 5.21 -2.76 -14.13
CA LEU A 2 3.88 -2.26 -13.74
C LEU A 2 3.71 -0.76 -13.82
N ALA A 3 4.81 -0.05 -13.80
CA ALA A 3 4.86 1.37 -14.11
C ALA A 3 4.14 1.69 -15.43
N ALA A 4 4.13 0.78 -16.41
CA ALA A 4 3.46 0.98 -17.70
C ALA A 4 1.92 1.08 -17.60
N ILE A 5 1.32 0.77 -16.44
CA ILE A 5 -0.11 0.98 -16.17
C ILE A 5 -0.40 2.45 -15.86
N PHE A 6 0.60 3.21 -15.40
CA PHE A 6 0.43 4.63 -15.16
C PHE A 6 0.50 5.39 -16.48
N GLU A 7 -0.59 6.07 -16.83
CA GLU A 7 -0.65 6.98 -17.97
C GLU A 7 0.08 8.29 -17.69
N ASP A 8 0.12 8.69 -16.42
CA ASP A 8 0.79 9.90 -15.91
C ASP A 8 1.54 9.54 -14.62
N PHE A 9 2.84 9.87 -14.58
CA PHE A 9 3.74 9.62 -13.46
C PHE A 9 3.82 10.79 -12.47
N ASP A 10 3.36 11.98 -12.87
CA ASP A 10 3.35 13.19 -12.04
C ASP A 10 2.10 13.28 -11.16
N GLU A 11 1.09 12.43 -11.42
CA GLU A 11 -0.05 12.27 -10.53
C GLU A 11 0.24 11.26 -9.39
N PRO A 12 -0.25 11.51 -8.17
CA PRO A 12 -0.15 10.55 -7.07
C PRO A 12 -1.07 9.33 -7.34
N LYS A 13 -0.47 8.21 -7.75
CA LYS A 13 -1.17 6.95 -8.06
C LYS A 13 -0.49 5.74 -7.43
N ALA A 14 -1.29 4.69 -7.18
CA ALA A 14 -0.85 3.42 -6.64
C ALA A 14 -1.55 2.24 -7.34
N VAL A 15 -0.82 1.15 -7.56
CA VAL A 15 -1.35 -0.13 -8.06
C VAL A 15 -1.01 -1.23 -7.05
N ILE A 16 -2.04 -1.92 -6.57
CA ILE A 16 -1.90 -3.05 -5.63
C ILE A 16 -1.41 -4.28 -6.40
N TRP A 17 -0.45 -4.99 -5.81
CA TRP A 17 0.13 -6.22 -6.35
C TRP A 17 0.07 -7.40 -5.39
N GLY A 18 0.35 -8.60 -5.93
CA GLY A 18 0.31 -9.83 -5.15
C GLY A 18 -1.11 -10.30 -4.79
N THR A 19 -2.14 -9.74 -5.46
CA THR A 19 -3.52 -10.22 -5.37
C THR A 19 -3.76 -11.47 -6.20
N ASP A 20 -2.91 -11.71 -7.20
CA ASP A 20 -2.91 -12.97 -7.95
C ASP A 20 -2.57 -14.15 -7.03
N ILE A 21 -3.38 -15.21 -7.12
CA ILE A 21 -3.30 -16.36 -6.23
C ILE A 21 -1.97 -17.11 -6.35
N ALA A 22 -1.34 -17.12 -7.53
CA ALA A 22 -0.06 -17.78 -7.75
C ALA A 22 1.12 -16.99 -7.18
N MET A 23 0.97 -15.68 -7.01
CA MET A 23 2.00 -14.84 -6.39
C MET A 23 1.94 -14.84 -4.86
N ARG A 24 0.75 -15.07 -4.30
CA ARG A 24 0.52 -14.98 -2.85
C ARG A 24 1.37 -15.94 -2.02
N SER A 25 1.76 -17.09 -2.57
CA SER A 25 2.65 -18.05 -1.91
C SER A 25 4.08 -17.52 -1.72
N TYR A 26 4.48 -16.49 -2.48
CA TYR A 26 5.80 -15.87 -2.40
C TYR A 26 5.83 -14.61 -1.52
N LEU A 27 4.69 -14.20 -0.95
CA LEU A 27 4.59 -13.05 -0.07
C LEU A 27 4.36 -13.51 1.37
N PRO A 28 5.02 -12.89 2.37
CA PRO A 28 4.69 -13.13 3.77
C PRO A 28 3.21 -12.87 4.03
N GLY A 29 2.59 -13.74 4.83
CA GLY A 29 1.18 -13.56 5.23
C GLY A 29 0.97 -12.22 5.91
N GLY A 30 -0.07 -11.48 5.47
CA GLY A 30 -0.40 -10.15 6.01
C GLY A 30 0.37 -8.98 5.37
N VAL A 31 1.26 -9.25 4.41
CA VAL A 31 1.94 -8.21 3.63
C VAL A 31 1.23 -8.00 2.30
N LEU A 32 0.97 -6.73 1.95
CA LEU A 32 0.51 -6.31 0.63
C LEU A 32 1.64 -5.57 -0.07
N ALA A 33 1.85 -5.87 -1.34
CA ALA A 33 2.80 -5.16 -2.19
C ALA A 33 2.06 -4.12 -3.03
N PHE A 34 2.69 -2.97 -3.28
CA PHE A 34 2.17 -1.95 -4.17
C PHE A 34 3.31 -1.29 -4.95
N THR A 35 3.02 -0.90 -6.19
CA THR A 35 3.86 0.00 -6.99
C THR A 35 3.21 1.37 -6.97
N VAL A 36 3.98 2.43 -6.73
CA VAL A 36 3.49 3.81 -6.62
C VAL A 36 4.29 4.74 -7.50
N THR A 37 3.69 5.85 -7.93
CA THR A 37 4.41 6.96 -8.57
C THR A 37 5.25 7.73 -7.52
N LYS A 38 6.23 8.51 -7.97
CA LYS A 38 7.08 9.30 -7.06
C LYS A 38 6.27 10.26 -6.17
N PRO A 39 5.29 11.04 -6.68
CA PRO A 39 4.48 11.92 -5.84
C PRO A 39 3.67 11.17 -4.78
N MET A 40 3.16 9.97 -5.11
CA MET A 40 2.46 9.14 -4.13
C MET A 40 3.43 8.61 -3.06
N PHE A 41 4.65 8.20 -3.43
CA PHE A 41 5.66 7.80 -2.46
C PHE A 41 5.99 8.92 -1.47
N GLU A 42 6.15 10.16 -1.95
CA GLU A 42 6.39 11.32 -1.10
C GLU A 42 5.25 11.57 -0.12
N GLN A 43 3.98 11.43 -0.55
CA GLN A 43 2.82 11.49 0.35
C GLN A 43 2.83 10.39 1.41
N LEU A 44 3.20 9.15 1.04
CA LEU A 44 3.30 8.04 1.99
C LEU A 44 4.39 8.30 3.04
N CYS A 45 5.52 8.90 2.66
CA CYS A 45 6.58 9.28 3.60
C CYS A 45 6.17 10.38 4.59
N GLN A 46 5.13 11.17 4.26
CA GLN A 46 4.57 12.20 5.13
C GLN A 46 3.53 11.66 6.11
N LEU A 47 3.16 10.37 6.03
CA LEU A 47 2.21 9.77 6.96
C LEU A 47 2.80 9.67 8.36
N ASP A 48 2.19 10.38 9.30
CA ASP A 48 2.59 10.44 10.70
C ASP A 48 1.42 10.10 11.63
N GLU A 49 1.62 10.31 12.94
CA GLU A 49 0.65 10.04 14.00
C GLU A 49 -0.68 10.81 13.87
N THR A 50 -0.70 11.89 13.09
CA THR A 50 -1.92 12.66 12.80
C THR A 50 -2.73 12.07 11.64
N SER A 51 -2.14 11.15 10.88
CA SER A 51 -2.79 10.51 9.73
C SER A 51 -3.89 9.53 10.14
N PHE A 52 -4.72 9.16 9.15
CA PHE A 52 -5.80 8.19 9.36
C PHE A 52 -5.31 6.80 9.82
N LEU A 53 -4.03 6.47 9.61
CA LEU A 53 -3.44 5.18 10.00
C LEU A 53 -3.34 4.98 11.52
N TYR A 54 -3.34 6.07 12.28
CA TYR A 54 -3.25 6.04 13.74
C TYR A 54 -4.61 6.20 14.43
N LYS A 55 -5.71 6.26 13.66
CA LYS A 55 -7.06 6.27 14.20
C LYS A 55 -7.40 4.95 14.88
N SER A 56 -8.26 5.02 15.90
CA SER A 56 -8.68 3.88 16.73
C SER A 56 -9.15 2.65 15.93
N PHE A 57 -9.73 2.85 14.75
CA PHE A 57 -10.10 1.78 13.83
C PHE A 57 -8.97 0.78 13.58
N TRP A 58 -7.76 1.25 13.28
CA TRP A 58 -6.64 0.37 12.97
C TRP A 58 -6.12 -0.39 14.19
N ASN A 59 -6.31 0.13 15.40
CA ASN A 59 -6.00 -0.59 16.63
C ASN A 59 -6.93 -1.80 16.80
N THR A 60 -8.23 -1.63 16.56
CA THR A 60 -9.20 -2.73 16.55
C THR A 60 -8.85 -3.78 15.49
N VAL A 61 -8.46 -3.34 14.30
CA VAL A 61 -8.09 -4.23 13.20
C VAL A 61 -6.84 -5.05 13.51
N LYS A 62 -5.82 -4.45 14.13
CA LYS A 62 -4.60 -5.15 14.57
C LYS A 62 -4.91 -6.19 15.65
N GLN A 63 -5.74 -5.84 16.63
CA GLN A 63 -6.15 -6.76 17.70
C GLN A 63 -6.92 -7.98 17.16
N ALA A 64 -7.79 -7.80 16.16
CA ALA A 64 -8.55 -8.89 15.57
C ALA A 64 -7.69 -9.85 14.70
N ARG A 65 -6.44 -9.51 14.41
CA ARG A 65 -5.53 -10.27 13.54
C ARG A 65 -4.26 -10.78 14.25
N ALA A 66 -4.12 -10.52 15.55
CA ALA A 66 -3.08 -11.09 16.42
C ALA A 66 -3.52 -12.46 16.94
#